data_AF-T1C0R5-F1
#
_entry.id   AF-T1C0R5-F1
#
_cell.length_a   1.000
_cell.length_b   1.000
_cell.length_c   1.000
_cell.angle_alpha   90.00
_cell.angle_beta   90.00
_cell.angle_gamma   90.00
#
_symmetry.space_group_name_H-M   'P 1'
#
loop_
_entity.id
_entity.type
_entity.pdbx_description
1 polymer ?
#
loop_
_entity_poly.entity_id
_entity_poly.type
_entity_poly.pdbx_seq_one_letter_code
_entity_poly.pdbx_strand_id
1 'polypeptide(L)'
;MMHYLDEIDAPLQQRLAVYLREHQQPEGGWPLYQGGELDLSCTVKAYFALKLAGDDPQSEHMSRARAVVLARGGAAHANVFTRIALALFGQVPWRAVPYIPVEIMLLPRWFPFHVEKVSYWSRTVMVPLFVLCTLKPVARNPQRVDIRELFIVAPQEERHYFRLPERGRWLARMFFTLDRVFRVLDPLIPPAMRARALRRAERWTIERLNGEDGLGAIFPAMVNALEMMVLLGYAPEDPRRVTAKRALEKLVVEQGERAYCQPCVSPVWDTGLACLTLQALGDPESLAGASRG
;
A
#
# COMPACT_ATOMS: atom_id res chain seq x y z
N MET A 1 -1.65 -5.84 -6.61
CA MET A 1 -1.18 -5.91 -8.01
C MET A 1 -1.87 -7.00 -8.82
N MET A 2 -1.59 -8.31 -8.64
CA MET A 2 -2.10 -9.39 -9.50
C MET A 2 -3.60 -9.30 -9.80
N HIS A 3 -4.44 -9.30 -8.76
CA HIS A 3 -5.90 -9.17 -8.88
C HIS A 3 -6.39 -7.77 -9.27
N TYR A 4 -5.59 -6.74 -9.04
CA TYR A 4 -5.93 -5.38 -9.46
C TYR A 4 -5.80 -5.24 -10.99
N LEU A 5 -4.74 -5.83 -11.55
CA LEU A 5 -4.40 -5.77 -12.97
C LEU A 5 -5.02 -6.90 -13.81
N ASP A 6 -5.56 -7.95 -13.17
CA ASP A 6 -5.95 -9.20 -13.84
C ASP A 6 -4.76 -9.88 -14.54
N GLU A 7 -3.63 -9.89 -13.83
CA GLU A 7 -2.37 -10.50 -14.25
C GLU A 7 -1.92 -11.45 -13.12
N ILE A 8 -2.61 -12.59 -12.99
CA ILE A 8 -2.43 -13.54 -11.88
C ILE A 8 -1.37 -14.58 -12.23
N ASP A 9 -0.28 -14.60 -11.46
CA ASP A 9 0.67 -15.72 -11.41
C ASP A 9 0.18 -16.71 -10.33
N ALA A 10 -0.50 -17.76 -10.76
CA ALA A 10 -1.11 -18.72 -9.84
C ALA A 10 -0.07 -19.47 -8.97
N PRO A 11 1.05 -19.99 -9.51
CA PRO A 11 2.12 -20.57 -8.69
C PRO A 11 2.66 -19.61 -7.64
N LEU A 12 3.03 -18.38 -8.02
CA LEU A 12 3.55 -17.40 -7.07
C LEU A 12 2.51 -17.01 -6.01
N GLN A 13 1.25 -16.83 -6.43
CA GLN A 13 0.14 -16.56 -5.52
C GLN A 13 0.01 -17.64 -4.44
N GLN A 14 0.10 -18.91 -4.82
CA GLN A 14 0.02 -20.01 -3.85
C GLN A 14 1.21 -20.00 -2.88
N ARG A 15 2.43 -19.73 -3.38
CA ARG A 15 3.62 -19.57 -2.51
C ARG A 15 3.49 -18.39 -1.53
N LEU A 16 2.94 -17.26 -1.97
CA LEU A 16 2.63 -16.12 -1.10
C LEU A 16 1.57 -16.49 -0.04
N ALA A 17 0.56 -17.26 -0.41
CA ALA A 17 -0.48 -17.72 0.50
C ALA A 17 0.07 -18.70 1.56
N VAL A 18 1.01 -19.58 1.19
CA VAL A 18 1.74 -20.44 2.14
C VAL A 18 2.46 -19.58 3.18
N TYR A 19 3.23 -18.58 2.75
CA TYR A 19 3.92 -17.67 3.66
C TYR A 19 2.94 -16.98 4.62
N LEU A 20 1.81 -16.47 4.13
CA LEU A 20 0.80 -15.84 4.99
C LEU A 20 0.23 -16.83 6.02
N ARG A 21 -0.10 -18.06 5.63
CA ARG A 21 -0.62 -19.08 6.56
C ARG A 21 0.40 -19.43 7.65
N GLU A 22 1.68 -19.58 7.31
CA GLU A 22 2.76 -19.87 8.26
C GLU A 22 2.94 -18.77 9.33
N HIS A 23 2.60 -17.52 8.99
CA HIS A 23 2.80 -16.36 9.86
C HIS A 23 1.52 -15.94 10.60
N GLN A 24 0.44 -16.71 10.52
CA GLN A 24 -0.74 -16.47 11.32
C GLN A 24 -0.45 -16.81 12.79
N GLN A 25 -0.78 -15.90 13.71
CA GLN A 25 -0.64 -16.13 15.14
C GLN A 25 -1.70 -17.12 15.67
N PRO A 26 -1.46 -17.78 16.82
CA PRO A 26 -2.42 -18.71 17.42
C PRO A 26 -3.81 -18.10 17.64
N GLU A 27 -3.87 -16.80 17.94
CA GLU A 27 -5.13 -16.07 18.13
C GLU A 27 -5.90 -15.88 16.81
N GLY A 28 -5.27 -16.11 15.65
CA GLY A 28 -5.90 -16.10 14.33
C GLY A 28 -5.63 -14.88 13.47
N GLY A 29 -4.91 -13.87 13.96
CA GLY A 29 -4.53 -12.71 13.15
C GLY A 29 -3.05 -12.64 12.80
N TRP A 30 -2.66 -11.49 12.27
CA TRP A 30 -1.29 -11.20 11.86
C TRP A 30 -0.78 -9.93 12.55
N PRO A 31 0.48 -9.92 13.01
CA PRO A 31 1.10 -8.74 13.59
C PRO A 31 1.70 -7.84 12.49
N LEU A 32 2.08 -6.61 12.85
CA LEU A 32 2.81 -5.71 11.93
C LEU A 32 4.28 -6.12 11.75
N TYR A 33 4.87 -6.78 12.74
CA TYR A 33 6.25 -7.24 12.76
C TYR A 33 6.34 -8.57 13.54
N GLN A 34 7.40 -9.33 13.30
CA GLN A 34 7.60 -10.62 13.95
C GLN A 34 7.65 -10.47 15.48
N GLY A 35 6.84 -11.27 16.18
CA GLY A 35 6.71 -11.20 17.65
C GLY A 35 5.90 -10.01 18.17
N GLY A 36 5.32 -9.18 17.29
CA GLY A 36 4.42 -8.10 17.68
C GLY A 36 3.03 -8.59 18.08
N GLU A 37 2.23 -7.70 18.64
CA GLU A 37 0.81 -7.97 18.86
C GLU A 37 0.05 -8.03 17.52
N LEU A 38 -1.08 -8.72 17.55
CA LEU A 38 -2.02 -8.77 16.43
C LEU A 38 -2.40 -7.35 15.99
N ASP A 39 -2.38 -7.10 14.68
CA ASP A 39 -2.80 -5.84 14.09
C ASP A 39 -4.04 -6.04 13.20
N LEU A 40 -5.05 -5.21 13.41
CA LEU A 40 -6.32 -5.31 12.68
C LEU A 40 -6.11 -5.10 11.17
N SER A 41 -5.27 -4.14 10.79
CA SER A 41 -5.08 -3.76 9.40
C SER A 41 -4.29 -4.81 8.63
N CYS A 42 -3.26 -5.38 9.25
CA CYS A 42 -2.50 -6.51 8.75
C CYS A 42 -3.41 -7.74 8.58
N THR A 43 -4.21 -8.06 9.61
CA THR A 43 -5.13 -9.21 9.59
C THR A 43 -6.17 -9.10 8.48
N VAL A 44 -6.77 -7.92 8.27
CA VAL A 44 -7.74 -7.69 7.18
C VAL A 44 -7.08 -7.87 5.81
N LYS A 45 -5.86 -7.36 5.62
CA LYS A 45 -5.12 -7.53 4.36
C LYS A 45 -4.72 -8.98 4.10
N ALA A 46 -4.22 -9.68 5.11
CA ALA A 46 -3.85 -11.09 5.02
C ALA A 46 -5.06 -11.97 4.72
N TYR A 47 -6.18 -11.79 5.43
CA TYR A 47 -7.43 -12.48 5.14
C TYR A 47 -7.88 -12.24 3.70
N PHE A 48 -7.89 -10.99 3.24
CA PHE A 48 -8.33 -10.69 1.88
C PHE A 48 -7.40 -11.30 0.83
N ALA A 49 -6.08 -11.25 1.04
CA ALA A 49 -5.11 -11.89 0.16
C ALA A 49 -5.28 -13.41 0.10
N LEU A 50 -5.53 -14.08 1.23
CA LEU A 50 -5.80 -15.52 1.28
C LEU A 50 -7.11 -15.87 0.57
N LYS A 51 -8.17 -15.09 0.78
CA LYS A 51 -9.45 -15.30 0.07
C LYS A 51 -9.30 -15.10 -1.44
N LEU A 52 -8.52 -14.11 -1.88
CA LEU A 52 -8.14 -13.93 -3.29
C LEU A 52 -7.27 -15.09 -3.81
N ALA A 53 -6.53 -15.77 -2.94
CA ALA A 53 -5.75 -16.95 -3.28
C ALA A 53 -6.58 -18.24 -3.40
N GLY A 54 -7.85 -18.20 -2.99
CA GLY A 54 -8.80 -19.33 -3.05
C GLY A 54 -9.11 -19.98 -1.71
N ASP A 55 -8.60 -19.44 -0.60
CA ASP A 55 -8.88 -20.01 0.74
C ASP A 55 -10.36 -19.84 1.11
N ASP A 56 -11.00 -20.94 1.53
CA ASP A 56 -12.41 -20.96 1.94
C ASP A 56 -12.61 -20.14 3.23
N PRO A 57 -13.53 -19.15 3.27
CA PRO A 57 -13.91 -18.44 4.50
C PRO A 57 -14.33 -19.31 5.68
N GLN A 58 -14.73 -20.57 5.45
CA GLN A 58 -15.10 -21.53 6.50
C GLN A 58 -13.94 -22.41 6.98
N SER A 59 -12.79 -22.37 6.32
CA SER A 59 -11.57 -23.03 6.82
C SER A 59 -11.18 -22.48 8.20
N GLU A 60 -10.48 -23.30 8.98
CA GLU A 60 -10.17 -22.98 10.38
C GLU A 60 -9.40 -21.66 10.50
N HIS A 61 -8.32 -21.49 9.73
CA HIS A 61 -7.49 -20.28 9.78
C HIS A 61 -8.26 -19.02 9.37
N MET A 62 -9.11 -19.11 8.35
CA MET A 62 -9.96 -17.99 7.91
C MET A 62 -11.02 -17.66 8.96
N SER A 63 -11.67 -18.66 9.56
CA SER A 63 -12.69 -18.47 10.58
C SER A 63 -12.13 -17.78 11.83
N ARG A 64 -10.93 -18.17 12.30
CA ARG A 64 -10.25 -17.51 13.42
C ARG A 64 -9.91 -16.04 13.09
N ALA A 65 -9.36 -15.79 11.91
CA ALA A 65 -9.05 -14.44 11.45
C ALA A 65 -10.30 -13.54 11.40
N ARG A 66 -11.40 -14.05 10.84
CA ARG A 66 -12.70 -13.37 10.82
C ARG A 66 -13.18 -13.05 12.24
N ALA A 67 -13.13 -14.02 13.15
CA ALA A 67 -13.56 -13.83 14.53
C ALA A 67 -12.79 -12.69 15.22
N VAL A 68 -11.46 -12.64 15.06
CA VAL A 68 -10.65 -11.55 15.63
C VAL A 68 -10.95 -10.20 14.99
N VAL A 69 -11.10 -10.15 13.66
CA VAL A 69 -11.45 -8.91 12.95
C VAL A 69 -12.77 -8.36 13.49
N LEU A 70 -13.79 -9.19 13.63
CA LEU A 70 -15.09 -8.79 14.17
C LEU A 70 -15.00 -8.37 15.65
N ALA A 71 -14.25 -9.11 16.47
CA ALA A 71 -14.03 -8.76 17.89
C ALA A 71 -13.34 -7.38 18.05
N ARG A 72 -12.56 -6.95 17.05
CA ARG A 72 -11.91 -5.62 17.02
C ARG A 72 -12.73 -4.53 16.31
N GLY A 73 -14.01 -4.79 16.06
CA GLY A 73 -14.96 -3.84 15.46
C GLY A 73 -15.12 -3.99 13.94
N GLY A 74 -14.47 -4.97 13.32
CA GLY A 74 -14.57 -5.23 11.89
C GLY A 74 -13.62 -4.38 11.03
N ALA A 75 -13.58 -4.71 9.74
CA ALA A 75 -12.68 -4.10 8.75
C ALA A 75 -12.91 -2.59 8.53
N ALA A 76 -14.06 -2.06 8.93
CA ALA A 76 -14.33 -0.62 8.92
C ALA A 76 -13.34 0.19 9.79
N HIS A 77 -12.77 -0.43 10.82
CA HIS A 77 -11.82 0.21 11.73
C HIS A 77 -10.34 0.02 11.34
N ALA A 78 -10.08 -0.56 10.17
CA ALA A 78 -8.72 -0.64 9.66
C ALA A 78 -8.13 0.76 9.38
N ASN A 79 -6.79 0.83 9.37
CA ASN A 79 -6.07 2.06 9.09
C ASN A 79 -6.34 2.59 7.67
N VAL A 80 -5.92 3.84 7.43
CA VAL A 80 -6.22 4.53 6.17
C VAL A 80 -5.68 3.80 4.94
N PHE A 81 -4.47 3.24 5.00
CA PHE A 81 -3.88 2.51 3.87
C PHE A 81 -4.66 1.23 3.54
N THR A 82 -5.17 0.55 4.56
CA THR A 82 -6.03 -0.62 4.36
C THR A 82 -7.36 -0.21 3.76
N ARG A 83 -7.98 0.87 4.26
CA ARG A 83 -9.22 1.39 3.68
C ARG A 83 -9.05 1.86 2.24
N ILE A 84 -7.89 2.42 1.87
CA ILE A 84 -7.57 2.74 0.47
C ILE A 84 -7.52 1.47 -0.38
N ALA A 85 -6.77 0.44 0.06
CA ALA A 85 -6.72 -0.83 -0.65
C ALA A 85 -8.13 -1.45 -0.81
N LEU A 86 -8.94 -1.42 0.24
CA LEU A 86 -10.32 -1.89 0.19
C LEU A 86 -11.20 -1.04 -0.74
N ALA A 87 -10.99 0.27 -0.82
CA ALA A 87 -11.73 1.14 -1.74
C ALA A 87 -11.35 0.87 -3.20
N LEU A 88 -10.06 0.66 -3.48
CA LEU A 88 -9.57 0.25 -4.79
C LEU A 88 -10.19 -1.09 -5.22
N PHE A 89 -10.47 -2.00 -4.30
CA PHE A 89 -11.16 -3.27 -4.58
C PHE A 89 -12.70 -3.21 -4.45
N GLY A 90 -13.29 -2.02 -4.30
CA GLY A 90 -14.75 -1.85 -4.19
C GLY A 90 -15.38 -2.42 -2.91
N GLN A 91 -14.56 -2.80 -1.93
CA GLN A 91 -15.02 -3.41 -0.67
C GLN A 91 -15.61 -2.36 0.28
N VAL A 92 -15.06 -1.14 0.25
CA VAL A 92 -15.60 0.02 0.96
C VAL A 92 -15.81 1.19 -0.02
N PRO A 93 -16.76 2.09 0.25
CA PRO A 93 -16.94 3.30 -0.54
C PRO A 93 -15.78 4.28 -0.35
N TRP A 94 -15.49 5.12 -1.33
CA TRP A 94 -14.41 6.14 -1.26
C TRP A 94 -14.59 7.19 -0.15
N ARG A 95 -15.77 7.28 0.48
CA ARG A 95 -15.98 8.07 1.72
C ARG A 95 -15.32 7.46 2.96
N ALA A 96 -14.92 6.19 2.90
CA ALA A 96 -14.13 5.53 3.92
C ALA A 96 -12.65 5.98 3.92
N VAL A 97 -12.21 6.74 2.90
CA VAL A 97 -10.83 7.21 2.73
C VAL A 97 -10.80 8.73 2.89
N PRO A 98 -9.81 9.33 3.58
CA PRO A 98 -9.67 10.79 3.62
C PRO A 98 -9.65 11.38 2.22
N TYR A 99 -10.21 12.57 2.07
CA TYR A 99 -10.18 13.33 0.85
C TYR A 99 -8.76 13.86 0.61
N ILE A 100 -8.02 13.16 -0.25
CA ILE A 100 -6.64 13.48 -0.65
C ILE A 100 -6.57 13.76 -2.17
N PRO A 101 -6.96 14.98 -2.60
CA PRO A 101 -7.06 15.34 -4.01
C PRO A 101 -5.68 15.57 -4.66
N VAL A 102 -5.58 15.26 -5.95
CA VAL A 102 -4.36 15.48 -6.76
C VAL A 102 -4.00 16.96 -6.90
N GLU A 103 -4.98 17.85 -6.73
CA GLU A 103 -4.81 19.30 -6.74
C GLU A 103 -3.81 19.80 -5.68
N ILE A 104 -3.49 18.99 -4.65
CA ILE A 104 -2.37 19.23 -3.72
C ILE A 104 -1.06 19.52 -4.48
N MET A 105 -0.86 18.92 -5.66
CA MET A 105 0.32 19.15 -6.51
C MET A 105 0.45 20.59 -7.03
N LEU A 106 -0.63 21.37 -6.97
CA LEU A 106 -0.69 22.76 -7.44
C LEU A 106 -0.56 23.79 -6.31
N LEU A 107 -0.53 23.35 -5.05
CA LEU A 107 -0.39 24.25 -3.91
C LEU A 107 0.94 25.00 -3.99
N PRO A 108 0.98 26.28 -3.59
CA PRO A 108 2.22 27.05 -3.58
C PRO A 108 3.13 26.61 -2.44
N ARG A 109 4.45 26.80 -2.59
CA ARG A 109 5.47 26.36 -1.61
C ARG A 109 5.28 26.94 -0.21
N TRP A 110 4.69 28.15 -0.11
CA TRP A 110 4.39 28.79 1.18
C TRP A 110 3.27 28.08 1.94
N PHE A 111 2.38 27.34 1.27
CA PHE A 111 1.24 26.68 1.91
C PHE A 111 1.70 25.67 2.97
N PRO A 112 1.06 25.61 4.16
CA PRO A 112 1.53 24.75 5.27
C PRO A 112 1.69 23.27 4.88
N PHE A 113 0.81 22.76 4.02
CA PHE A 113 0.84 21.40 3.49
C PHE A 113 1.28 21.41 2.01
N HIS A 114 2.58 21.52 1.78
CA HIS A 114 3.17 21.42 0.44
C HIS A 114 3.96 20.12 0.30
N VAL A 115 3.91 19.46 -0.86
CA VAL A 115 4.57 18.16 -1.11
C VAL A 115 6.05 18.19 -0.69
N GLU A 116 6.77 19.26 -1.00
CA GLU A 116 8.21 19.38 -0.65
C GLU A 116 8.51 19.47 0.85
N LYS A 117 7.52 19.82 1.69
CA LYS A 117 7.68 19.87 3.16
C LYS A 117 7.51 18.49 3.80
N VAL A 118 7.14 17.48 3.02
CA VAL A 118 6.96 16.09 3.47
C VAL A 118 8.26 15.32 3.27
N SER A 119 8.53 14.30 4.09
CA SER A 119 9.71 13.44 3.92
C SER A 119 9.72 12.79 2.53
N TYR A 120 10.91 12.46 2.04
CA TYR A 120 11.07 11.91 0.69
C TYR A 120 10.24 10.63 0.48
N TRP A 121 10.35 9.65 1.38
CA TRP A 121 9.63 8.38 1.27
C TRP A 121 8.11 8.57 1.32
N SER A 122 7.63 9.56 2.09
CA SER A 122 6.18 9.83 2.15
C SER A 122 5.70 10.47 0.85
N ARG A 123 6.48 11.39 0.26
CA ARG A 123 6.14 11.98 -1.05
C ARG A 123 6.03 10.94 -2.15
N THR A 124 6.98 9.99 -2.23
CA THR A 124 6.97 8.95 -3.27
C THR A 124 5.76 8.04 -3.17
N VAL A 125 5.25 7.78 -1.97
CA VAL A 125 3.99 7.05 -1.78
C VAL A 125 2.77 7.92 -2.13
N MET A 126 2.76 9.17 -1.66
CA MET A 126 1.59 10.05 -1.72
C MET A 126 1.25 10.55 -3.13
N VAL A 127 2.24 10.92 -3.95
CA VAL A 127 1.98 11.54 -5.26
C VAL A 127 1.19 10.63 -6.20
N PRO A 128 1.60 9.37 -6.48
CA PRO A 128 0.77 8.47 -7.28
C PRO A 128 -0.56 8.12 -6.59
N LEU A 129 -0.57 8.03 -5.26
CA LEU A 129 -1.78 7.76 -4.48
C LEU A 129 -2.83 8.87 -4.62
N PHE A 130 -2.43 10.13 -4.77
CA PHE A 130 -3.36 11.23 -5.02
C PHE A 130 -4.11 11.05 -6.34
N VAL A 131 -3.44 10.54 -7.38
CA VAL A 131 -4.09 10.22 -8.66
C VAL A 131 -5.13 9.13 -8.45
N LEU A 132 -4.75 8.04 -7.78
CA LEU A 132 -5.67 6.94 -7.46
C LEU A 132 -6.88 7.41 -6.66
N CYS A 133 -6.69 8.24 -5.63
CA CYS A 133 -7.77 8.72 -4.77
C CYS A 133 -8.64 9.80 -5.42
N THR A 134 -8.14 10.49 -6.44
CA THR A 134 -8.91 11.45 -7.23
C THR A 134 -9.78 10.74 -8.27
N LEU A 135 -9.17 9.83 -9.03
CA LEU A 135 -9.82 9.11 -10.13
C LEU A 135 -10.66 7.91 -9.66
N LYS A 136 -10.40 7.44 -8.43
CA LYS A 136 -11.23 6.46 -7.71
C LYS A 136 -11.48 5.16 -8.52
N PRO A 137 -10.43 4.52 -9.05
CA PRO A 137 -10.59 3.33 -9.89
C PRO A 137 -11.11 2.16 -9.07
N VAL A 138 -11.62 1.16 -9.78
CA VAL A 138 -11.99 -0.14 -9.21
C VAL A 138 -11.11 -1.21 -9.85
N ALA A 139 -10.48 -2.02 -9.01
CA ALA A 139 -9.70 -3.19 -9.37
C ALA A 139 -10.50 -4.12 -10.27
N ARG A 140 -9.83 -4.82 -11.18
CA ARG A 140 -10.50 -5.78 -12.06
C ARG A 140 -11.13 -6.93 -11.28
N ASN A 141 -10.41 -7.49 -10.29
CA ASN A 141 -10.90 -8.54 -9.39
C ASN A 141 -11.68 -9.63 -10.16
N PRO A 142 -11.01 -10.40 -11.04
CA PRO A 142 -11.68 -11.26 -12.03
C PRO A 142 -12.61 -12.29 -11.39
N GLN A 143 -12.25 -12.78 -10.20
CA GLN A 143 -13.03 -13.75 -9.42
C GLN A 143 -14.14 -13.11 -8.57
N ARG A 144 -14.28 -11.78 -8.59
CA ARG A 144 -15.28 -11.00 -7.84
C ARG A 144 -15.27 -11.30 -6.34
N VAL A 145 -14.10 -11.58 -5.78
CA VAL A 145 -13.94 -11.89 -4.36
C VAL A 145 -14.25 -10.63 -3.54
N ASP A 146 -15.14 -10.77 -2.56
CA ASP A 146 -15.42 -9.75 -1.55
C ASP A 146 -15.02 -10.21 -0.15
N ILE A 147 -15.08 -9.31 0.83
CA ILE A 147 -14.83 -9.61 2.26
C ILE A 147 -15.94 -9.06 3.15
N ARG A 148 -17.20 -9.14 2.72
CA ARG A 148 -18.36 -8.61 3.47
C ARG A 148 -18.45 -9.18 4.88
N GLU A 149 -18.05 -10.43 5.07
CA GLU A 149 -18.04 -11.13 6.36
C GLU A 149 -17.07 -10.55 7.40
N LEU A 150 -16.19 -9.63 7.00
CA LEU A 150 -15.30 -8.92 7.94
C LEU A 150 -15.92 -7.63 8.50
N PHE A 151 -17.13 -7.27 8.12
CA PHE A 151 -17.79 -6.04 8.54
C PHE A 151 -18.95 -6.31 9.48
N ILE A 152 -19.04 -5.56 10.59
CA ILE A 152 -20.18 -5.60 11.51
C ILE A 152 -21.37 -4.86 10.91
N VAL A 153 -21.11 -3.67 10.37
CA VAL A 153 -22.09 -2.85 9.65
C VAL A 153 -21.73 -2.88 8.18
N ALA A 154 -22.73 -3.04 7.30
CA ALA A 154 -22.51 -3.04 5.87
C ALA A 154 -21.68 -1.80 5.46
N PRO A 155 -20.63 -1.92 4.62
CA PRO A 155 -19.77 -0.78 4.28
C PRO A 155 -20.50 0.40 3.67
N GLN A 156 -21.63 0.17 3.00
CA GLN A 156 -22.44 1.25 2.44
C GLN A 156 -23.29 1.98 3.49
N GLU A 157 -23.47 1.42 4.67
CA GLU A 157 -24.22 2.01 5.78
C GLU A 157 -23.32 2.62 6.85
N GLU A 158 -22.06 2.17 6.93
CA GLU A 158 -21.07 2.70 7.86
C GLU A 158 -20.80 4.20 7.61
N ARG A 159 -20.82 4.98 8.70
CA ARG A 159 -20.64 6.43 8.75
C ARG A 159 -19.44 6.86 9.60
N HIS A 160 -18.91 5.96 10.42
CA HIS A 160 -17.89 6.21 11.44
C HIS A 160 -16.54 5.55 11.10
N TYR A 161 -16.15 5.61 9.82
CA TYR A 161 -14.82 5.18 9.36
C TYR A 161 -13.66 5.95 10.02
N PHE A 162 -13.92 7.15 10.52
CA PHE A 162 -12.92 7.98 11.19
C PHE A 162 -13.26 8.09 12.67
N ARG A 163 -12.46 7.43 13.52
CA ARG A 163 -12.54 7.61 14.97
C ARG A 163 -11.78 8.87 15.37
N LEU A 164 -12.43 9.72 16.15
CA LEU A 164 -11.80 10.89 16.74
C LEU A 164 -10.78 10.42 17.79
N PRO A 165 -9.51 10.89 17.72
CA PRO A 165 -8.55 10.61 18.78
C PRO A 165 -8.99 11.26 20.09
N GLU A 166 -8.60 10.66 21.22
CA GLU A 166 -8.92 11.20 22.55
C GLU A 166 -8.20 12.53 22.80
N ARG A 167 -6.92 12.61 22.42
CA ARG A 167 -6.11 13.83 22.42
C ARG A 167 -6.25 14.58 21.10
N GLY A 168 -6.35 15.91 21.15
CA GLY A 168 -6.48 16.75 19.94
C GLY A 168 -7.84 16.64 19.24
N ARG A 169 -8.89 16.19 19.95
CA ARG A 169 -10.24 15.97 19.41
C ARG A 169 -10.80 17.17 18.63
N TRP A 170 -10.56 18.40 19.11
CA TRP A 170 -11.02 19.61 18.41
C TRP A 170 -10.34 19.77 17.05
N LEU A 171 -9.02 19.61 17.00
CA LEU A 171 -8.25 19.67 15.75
C LEU A 171 -8.68 18.57 14.78
N ALA A 172 -8.88 17.34 15.28
CA ALA A 172 -9.38 16.24 14.47
C ALA A 172 -10.80 16.50 13.94
N ARG A 173 -11.70 17.07 14.74
CA ARG A 173 -13.04 17.50 14.28
C ARG A 173 -12.95 18.55 13.19
N MET A 174 -12.06 19.53 13.32
CA MET A 174 -11.82 20.54 12.30
C MET A 174 -11.36 19.88 10.99
N PHE A 175 -10.36 18.99 11.04
CA PHE A 175 -9.89 18.26 9.86
C PHE A 175 -10.98 17.41 9.21
N PHE A 176 -11.79 16.68 9.99
CA PHE A 176 -12.90 15.90 9.43
C PHE A 176 -14.01 16.76 8.84
N THR A 177 -14.24 17.94 9.41
CA THR A 177 -15.19 18.90 8.85
C THR A 177 -14.67 19.45 7.52
N LEU A 178 -13.39 19.82 7.46
CA LEU A 178 -12.73 20.24 6.22
C LEU A 178 -12.76 19.13 5.16
N ASP A 179 -12.46 17.88 5.53
CA ASP A 179 -12.56 16.71 4.63
C ASP A 179 -13.95 16.61 4.00
N ARG A 180 -14.99 16.70 4.83
CA ARG A 180 -16.38 16.63 4.38
C ARG A 180 -16.74 17.79 3.46
N VAL A 181 -16.34 19.01 3.82
CA VAL A 181 -16.58 20.21 3.01
C VAL A 181 -15.89 20.08 1.66
N PHE A 182 -14.59 19.77 1.64
CA PHE A 182 -13.85 19.64 0.38
C PHE A 182 -14.38 18.51 -0.49
N ARG A 183 -14.84 17.39 0.09
CA ARG A 183 -15.49 16.33 -0.67
C ARG A 183 -16.79 16.76 -1.33
N VAL A 184 -17.60 17.58 -0.65
CA VAL A 184 -18.84 18.15 -1.22
C VAL A 184 -18.52 19.16 -2.33
N LEU A 185 -17.43 19.91 -2.17
CA LEU A 185 -16.97 20.89 -3.16
C LEU A 185 -16.15 20.26 -4.31
N ASP A 186 -15.78 18.98 -4.22
CA ASP A 186 -14.97 18.28 -5.24
C ASP A 186 -15.51 18.43 -6.67
N PRO A 187 -16.84 18.33 -6.93
CA PRO A 187 -17.38 18.54 -8.27
C PRO A 187 -17.23 19.96 -8.82
N LEU A 188 -16.95 20.94 -7.96
CA LEU A 188 -16.75 22.35 -8.35
C LEU A 188 -15.32 22.63 -8.83
N ILE A 189 -14.40 21.69 -8.65
CA ILE A 189 -13.03 21.84 -9.12
C ILE A 189 -13.03 21.87 -10.67
N PRO A 190 -12.50 22.94 -11.29
CA PRO A 190 -12.48 23.04 -12.75
C PRO A 190 -11.75 21.86 -13.40
N PRO A 191 -12.33 21.20 -14.42
CA PRO A 191 -11.70 20.06 -15.10
C PRO A 191 -10.29 20.34 -15.61
N ALA A 192 -10.03 21.56 -16.09
CA ALA A 192 -8.71 21.99 -16.54
C ALA A 192 -7.67 22.03 -15.39
N MET A 193 -8.09 22.42 -14.18
CA MET A 193 -7.23 22.42 -13.00
C MET A 193 -6.88 20.99 -12.58
N ARG A 194 -7.89 20.09 -12.55
CA ARG A 194 -7.69 18.67 -12.28
C ARG A 194 -6.76 18.02 -13.29
N ALA A 195 -6.98 18.26 -14.58
CA ALA A 195 -6.11 17.74 -15.64
C ALA A 195 -4.66 18.24 -15.51
N ARG A 196 -4.47 19.52 -15.13
CA ARG A 196 -3.14 20.07 -14.85
C ARG A 196 -2.47 19.41 -13.64
N ALA A 197 -3.23 19.17 -12.58
CA ALA A 197 -2.75 18.50 -11.38
C ALA A 197 -2.34 17.04 -11.66
N LEU A 198 -3.17 16.30 -12.40
CA LEU A 198 -2.89 14.93 -12.87
C LEU A 198 -1.58 14.88 -13.67
N ARG A 199 -1.43 15.74 -14.69
CA ARG A 199 -0.17 15.83 -15.48
C ARG A 199 1.05 16.15 -14.63
N ARG A 200 0.89 16.94 -13.55
CA ARG A 200 1.99 17.27 -12.64
C ARG A 200 2.35 16.09 -11.75
N ALA A 201 1.37 15.33 -11.24
CA ALA A 201 1.59 14.11 -10.47
C ALA A 201 2.24 13.01 -11.30
N GLU A 202 1.74 12.80 -12.52
CA GLU A 202 2.27 11.85 -13.50
C GLU A 202 3.73 12.18 -13.82
N ARG A 203 4.01 13.41 -14.26
CA ARG A 203 5.38 13.84 -14.58
C ARG A 203 6.30 13.72 -13.37
N TRP A 204 5.85 14.16 -12.20
CA TRP A 204 6.65 14.05 -10.97
C TRP A 204 7.07 12.61 -10.67
N THR A 205 6.14 11.67 -10.89
CA THR A 205 6.36 10.23 -10.67
C THR A 205 7.34 9.66 -11.70
N ILE A 206 7.11 9.94 -12.99
CA ILE A 206 7.93 9.40 -14.08
C ILE A 206 9.37 9.90 -14.02
N GLU A 207 9.58 11.19 -13.75
CA GLU A 207 10.92 11.78 -13.56
C GLU A 207 11.74 11.07 -12.46
N ARG A 208 11.07 10.36 -11.54
CA ARG A 208 11.67 9.73 -10.36
C ARG A 208 11.58 8.21 -10.37
N LEU A 209 11.10 7.62 -11.47
CA LEU A 209 11.24 6.18 -11.68
C LEU A 209 12.73 5.89 -11.88
N ASN A 210 13.34 5.14 -10.96
CA ASN A 210 14.78 4.89 -10.95
C ASN A 210 15.26 3.92 -12.05
N GLY A 211 14.49 3.71 -13.13
CA GLY A 211 14.81 2.83 -14.27
C GLY A 211 14.89 1.32 -13.97
N GLU A 212 15.22 0.93 -12.74
CA GLU A 212 15.50 -0.44 -12.33
C GLU A 212 14.81 -0.81 -11.01
N ASP A 213 15.00 -0.01 -9.96
CA ASP A 213 14.48 -0.29 -8.60
C ASP A 213 13.18 0.46 -8.29
N GLY A 214 12.52 1.00 -9.32
CA GLY A 214 11.21 1.65 -9.18
C GLY A 214 11.23 2.97 -8.40
N LEU A 215 10.04 3.49 -8.10
CA LEU A 215 9.89 4.76 -7.41
C LEU A 215 10.30 4.64 -5.94
N GLY A 216 11.43 5.24 -5.59
CA GLY A 216 11.92 5.32 -4.22
C GLY A 216 12.32 4.00 -3.55
N ALA A 217 12.48 2.92 -4.32
CA ALA A 217 12.94 1.62 -3.83
C ALA A 217 12.10 1.03 -2.68
N ILE A 218 10.82 1.41 -2.57
CA ILE A 218 9.89 0.93 -1.53
C ILE A 218 8.56 0.43 -2.12
N PHE A 219 8.07 -0.70 -1.61
CA PHE A 219 6.87 -1.37 -2.11
C PHE A 219 5.64 -0.43 -2.30
N PRO A 220 5.24 0.40 -1.30
CA PRO A 220 4.00 1.17 -1.44
C PRO A 220 4.08 2.24 -2.54
N ALA A 221 5.25 2.82 -2.77
CA ALA A 221 5.44 3.82 -3.82
C ALA A 221 5.42 3.17 -5.20
N MET A 222 6.07 2.02 -5.35
CA MET A 222 6.10 1.27 -6.60
C MET A 222 4.72 0.77 -7.03
N VAL A 223 3.96 0.17 -6.11
CA VAL A 223 2.62 -0.36 -6.44
C VAL A 223 1.68 0.77 -6.83
N ASN A 224 1.68 1.89 -6.10
CA ASN A 224 0.86 3.04 -6.44
C ASN A 224 1.25 3.63 -7.80
N ALA A 225 2.54 3.70 -8.12
CA ALA A 225 3.03 4.19 -9.41
C ALA A 225 2.56 3.29 -10.57
N LEU A 226 2.68 1.97 -10.42
CA LEU A 226 2.21 1.02 -11.43
C LEU A 226 0.69 1.11 -11.63
N GLU A 227 -0.08 1.12 -10.55
CA GLU A 227 -1.55 1.23 -10.59
C GLU A 227 -1.98 2.57 -11.21
N MET A 228 -1.27 3.66 -10.93
CA MET A 228 -1.48 4.96 -11.56
C MET A 228 -1.21 4.91 -13.07
N MET A 229 -0.11 4.29 -13.51
CA MET A 229 0.22 4.20 -14.95
C MET A 229 -0.84 3.40 -15.71
N VAL A 230 -1.31 2.30 -15.13
CA VAL A 230 -2.41 1.51 -15.70
C VAL A 230 -3.67 2.35 -15.81
N LEU A 231 -4.00 3.11 -14.76
CA LEU A 231 -5.17 4.00 -14.74
C LEU A 231 -5.08 5.14 -15.76
N LEU A 232 -3.89 5.66 -16.01
CA LEU A 232 -3.65 6.71 -17.01
C LEU A 232 -3.55 6.15 -18.45
N GLY A 233 -3.74 4.84 -18.65
CA GLY A 233 -3.83 4.23 -19.98
C GLY A 233 -2.49 3.80 -20.58
N TYR A 234 -1.45 3.59 -19.76
CA TYR A 234 -0.16 3.09 -20.25
C TYR A 234 -0.32 1.66 -20.74
N ALA A 235 0.05 1.42 -22.01
CA ALA A 235 0.01 0.10 -22.62
C ALA A 235 0.87 -0.90 -21.83
N PRO A 236 0.51 -2.20 -21.78
CA PRO A 236 1.33 -3.23 -21.12
C PRO A 236 2.79 -3.27 -21.58
N GLU A 237 3.04 -2.91 -22.85
CA GLU A 237 4.34 -2.89 -23.49
C GLU A 237 5.11 -1.56 -23.29
N ASP A 238 4.50 -0.55 -22.65
CA ASP A 238 5.19 0.71 -22.37
C ASP A 238 6.43 0.42 -21.50
N PRO A 239 7.65 0.80 -21.94
CA PRO A 239 8.88 0.47 -21.22
C PRO A 239 8.86 0.90 -19.76
N ARG A 240 8.20 2.02 -19.46
CA ARG A 240 8.10 2.56 -18.09
C ARG A 240 7.19 1.69 -17.23
N ARG A 241 6.09 1.16 -17.78
CA ARG A 241 5.18 0.25 -17.08
C ARG A 241 5.85 -1.11 -16.86
N VAL A 242 6.53 -1.63 -17.87
CA VAL A 242 7.31 -2.88 -17.77
C VAL A 242 8.37 -2.75 -16.68
N THR A 243 9.14 -1.67 -16.68
CA THR A 243 10.13 -1.38 -15.63
C THR A 243 9.49 -1.28 -14.24
N ALA A 244 8.38 -0.54 -14.10
CA ALA A 244 7.71 -0.40 -12.81
C ALA A 244 7.19 -1.74 -12.26
N LYS A 245 6.69 -2.62 -13.14
CA LYS A 245 6.27 -3.98 -12.79
C LYS A 245 7.47 -4.85 -12.37
N ARG A 246 8.54 -4.82 -13.16
CA ARG A 246 9.78 -5.58 -12.86
C ARG A 246 10.40 -5.17 -11.52
N ALA A 247 10.35 -3.88 -11.17
CA ALA A 247 10.84 -3.40 -9.88
C ALA A 247 10.06 -4.02 -8.69
N LEU A 248 8.76 -4.25 -8.83
CA LEU A 248 7.95 -4.94 -7.82
C LEU A 248 8.28 -6.43 -7.76
N GLU A 249 8.48 -7.08 -8.91
CA GLU A 249 8.87 -8.50 -8.99
C GLU A 249 10.20 -8.75 -8.28
N LYS A 250 11.15 -7.82 -8.37
CA LYS A 250 12.43 -7.88 -7.65
C LYS A 250 12.31 -7.88 -6.12
N LEU A 251 11.20 -7.37 -5.57
CA LEU A 251 10.95 -7.40 -4.12
C LEU A 251 10.49 -8.78 -3.66
N VAL A 252 10.07 -9.66 -4.56
CA VAL A 252 9.60 -11.01 -4.24
C VAL A 252 10.80 -11.93 -4.02
N VAL A 253 10.83 -12.60 -2.88
CA VAL A 253 11.80 -13.64 -2.54
C VAL A 253 11.06 -14.97 -2.53
N GLU A 254 11.48 -15.88 -3.40
CA GLU A 254 10.95 -17.23 -3.47
C GLU A 254 11.86 -18.19 -2.69
N GLN A 255 11.25 -19.00 -1.82
CA GLN A 255 11.92 -19.97 -0.95
C GLN A 255 11.20 -21.34 -1.07
N GLY A 256 11.42 -22.03 -2.19
CA GLY A 256 10.80 -23.33 -2.44
C GLY A 256 9.27 -23.24 -2.54
N GLU A 257 8.56 -23.77 -1.54
CA GLU A 257 7.09 -23.80 -1.49
C GLU A 257 6.46 -22.50 -1.00
N ARG A 258 7.25 -21.53 -0.52
CA ARG A 258 6.75 -20.24 -0.04
C ARG A 258 7.43 -19.07 -0.73
N ALA A 259 6.79 -17.91 -0.72
CA ALA A 259 7.35 -16.65 -1.21
C ALA A 259 6.90 -15.49 -0.34
N TYR A 260 7.69 -14.44 -0.23
CA TYR A 260 7.31 -13.20 0.45
C TYR A 260 7.78 -11.98 -0.31
N CYS A 261 7.17 -10.83 -0.02
CA CYS A 261 7.53 -9.56 -0.65
C CYS A 261 8.25 -8.68 0.37
N GLN A 262 9.46 -8.26 0.04
CA GLN A 262 10.25 -7.34 0.86
C GLN A 262 9.67 -5.91 0.76
N PRO A 263 9.67 -5.14 1.86
CA PRO A 263 9.25 -3.74 1.80
C PRO A 263 10.23 -2.87 1.01
N CYS A 264 11.52 -3.19 1.07
CA CYS A 264 12.64 -2.61 0.32
C CYS A 264 13.85 -3.56 0.39
N VAL A 265 14.93 -3.25 -0.32
CA VAL A 265 16.21 -3.98 -0.28
C VAL A 265 17.29 -3.15 0.43
N SER A 266 18.25 -3.81 1.07
CA SER A 266 19.32 -3.18 1.87
C SER A 266 20.77 -3.42 1.42
N PRO A 267 21.09 -3.77 0.14
CA PRO A 267 22.42 -4.26 -0.22
C PRO A 267 23.55 -3.28 0.11
N VAL A 268 23.36 -1.98 -0.15
CA VAL A 268 24.38 -0.96 0.15
C VAL A 268 24.62 -0.83 1.65
N TRP A 269 23.55 -0.91 2.45
CA TRP A 269 23.63 -0.80 3.90
C TRP A 269 24.32 -2.03 4.50
N ASP A 270 23.93 -3.23 4.05
CA ASP A 270 24.48 -4.49 4.53
C ASP A 270 25.96 -4.64 4.16
N THR A 271 26.34 -4.28 2.93
CA THR A 271 27.75 -4.26 2.51
C THR A 271 28.57 -3.27 3.35
N GLY A 272 28.05 -2.06 3.59
CA GLY A 272 28.74 -1.07 4.42
C GLY A 272 29.03 -1.57 5.84
N LEU A 273 28.03 -2.18 6.48
CA LEU A 273 28.19 -2.77 7.82
C LEU A 273 29.15 -3.96 7.83
N ALA A 274 29.10 -4.81 6.79
CA ALA A 274 30.03 -5.92 6.63
C ALA A 274 31.48 -5.43 6.49
N CYS A 275 31.73 -4.44 5.64
CA CYS A 275 33.06 -3.84 5.45
C CYS A 275 33.59 -3.21 6.74
N LEU A 276 32.75 -2.49 7.49
CA LEU A 276 33.15 -1.92 8.80
C LEU A 276 33.52 -3.00 9.82
N THR A 277 32.77 -4.11 9.83
CA THR A 277 33.05 -5.25 10.71
C THR A 277 34.39 -5.90 10.35
N LEU A 278 34.64 -6.14 9.05
CA LEU A 278 35.91 -6.68 8.56
C LEU A 278 37.10 -5.77 8.90
N GLN A 279 36.93 -4.45 8.78
CA GLN A 279 37.98 -3.50 9.19
C GLN A 279 38.25 -3.53 10.70
N ALA A 280 37.21 -3.71 11.52
CA ALA A 280 37.34 -3.75 12.97
C ALA A 280 38.07 -5.00 13.49
N LEU A 281 38.02 -6.13 12.75
CA LEU A 281 38.79 -7.35 13.09
C LEU A 281 40.31 -7.13 12.93
N GLY A 282 40.72 -6.33 11.94
CA GLY A 282 42.09 -5.85 11.79
C GLY A 282 43.12 -6.89 11.32
N ASP A 283 42.75 -8.15 11.12
CA ASP A 283 43.63 -9.16 10.54
C ASP A 283 43.79 -8.99 9.01
N PRO A 284 44.90 -9.46 8.41
CA PRO A 284 45.17 -9.26 6.99
C PRO A 284 44.09 -9.82 6.05
N GLU A 285 43.44 -10.94 6.41
CA GLU A 285 42.41 -11.56 5.59
C GLU A 285 41.13 -10.71 5.59
N SER A 286 40.72 -10.26 6.77
CA SER A 286 39.56 -9.37 6.92
C SER A 286 39.77 -8.02 6.25
N LEU A 287 40.95 -7.41 6.38
CA LEU A 287 41.28 -6.15 5.70
C LEU A 287 41.29 -6.31 4.17
N ALA A 288 41.81 -7.43 3.65
CA ALA A 288 41.70 -7.76 2.22
C ALA A 288 40.26 -8.07 1.79
N GLY A 289 39.41 -8.54 2.70
CA GLY A 289 37.98 -8.71 2.50
C GLY A 289 37.24 -7.38 2.35
N ALA A 290 37.51 -6.44 3.26
CA ALA A 290 36.87 -5.14 3.28
C ALA A 290 37.17 -4.29 2.03
N SER A 291 38.33 -4.49 1.37
CA SER A 291 38.70 -3.76 0.16
C SER A 291 38.05 -4.29 -1.12
N ARG A 292 37.32 -5.41 -1.06
CA ARG A 292 36.59 -5.99 -2.21
C ARG A 292 35.14 -5.53 -2.32
N GLY A 293 34.57 -5.00 -1.25
CA GLY A 293 33.19 -4.47 -1.20
C GLY A 293 33.13 -3.00 -1.58
#